data_AF-A0AAU4BSE8-F1
#
_entry.id   AF-A0AAU4BSE8-F1
#
_cell.length_a   1.000
_cell.length_b   1.000
_cell.length_c   1.000
_cell.angle_alpha   90.00
_cell.angle_beta   90.00
_cell.angle_gamma   90.00
#
_symmetry.space_group_name_H-M   'P 1'
#
loop_
_entity.id
_entity.type
_entity.pdbx_description
1 polymer ?
#
loop_
_entity_poly.entity_id
_entity_poly.type
_entity_poly.pdbx_seq_one_letter_code
_entity_poly.pdbx_strand_id
1 'polypeptide(L)' 'MSRLTDWVLTQIAGKATADAACSTSYICKGGVKYRKICCQSEGCGGWQRIGRC' A
#
# COMPACT_ATOMS: atom_id res chain seq x y z
N MET A 1 8.26 -27.47 -19.46
CA MET A 1 7.54 -27.34 -18.18
C MET A 1 7.76 -25.93 -17.65
N SER A 2 7.01 -24.95 -18.13
CA SER A 2 7.29 -23.52 -17.89
C SER A 2 6.04 -22.70 -17.56
N ARG A 3 4.94 -23.38 -17.18
CA ARG A 3 3.65 -22.73 -16.93
C ARG A 3 3.46 -22.28 -15.48
N LEU A 4 4.24 -22.79 -14.53
CA LEU A 4 4.07 -22.44 -13.11
C LEU A 4 4.76 -21.11 -12.74
N THR A 5 5.91 -20.83 -13.34
CA THR A 5 6.65 -19.57 -13.11
C THR A 5 5.91 -18.34 -13.64
N ASP A 6 5.21 -18.48 -14.77
CA ASP A 6 4.46 -17.39 -15.39
C ASP A 6 3.27 -16.92 -14.53
N TRP A 7 2.58 -17.87 -13.88
CA TRP A 7 1.51 -17.57 -12.93
C TRP A 7 2.00 -16.86 -11.67
N VAL A 8 3.18 -17.25 -11.17
CA VAL A 8 3.80 -16.60 -10.01
C VAL A 8 4.24 -15.18 -10.36
N LEU A 9 4.87 -14.97 -11.53
CA LEU A 9 5.20 -13.61 -11.99
C LEU A 9 3.95 -12.75 -12.17
N THR A 10 2.85 -13.31 -12.68
CA THR A 10 1.60 -12.58 -12.87
C THR A 10 0.95 -12.19 -11.54
N GLN A 11 0.99 -13.06 -10.53
CA GLN A 11 0.50 -12.72 -9.19
C GLN A 11 1.37 -11.69 -8.48
N ILE A 12 2.70 -11.77 -8.64
CA ILE A 12 3.63 -10.79 -8.07
C ILE A 12 3.46 -9.45 -8.79
N ALA A 13 3.28 -9.44 -10.11
CA ALA A 13 2.99 -8.23 -10.88
C ALA A 13 1.63 -7.63 -10.51
N GLY A 14 0.60 -8.45 -10.28
CA GLY A 14 -0.71 -8.00 -9.80
C GLY A 14 -0.66 -7.44 -8.37
N LYS A 15 0.14 -8.02 -7.49
CA LYS A 15 0.42 -7.51 -6.14
C LYS A 15 1.22 -6.21 -6.19
N ALA A 16 2.29 -6.17 -6.98
CA ALA A 16 3.13 -4.99 -7.14
C ALA A 16 2.39 -3.82 -7.82
N THR A 17 1.47 -4.10 -8.74
CA THR A 17 0.60 -3.07 -9.34
C THR A 17 -0.52 -2.63 -8.39
N ALA A 18 -1.03 -3.52 -7.53
CA ALA A 18 -1.91 -3.13 -6.42
C ALA A 18 -1.17 -2.21 -5.42
N ASP A 19 0.06 -2.53 -5.04
CA ASP A 19 0.93 -1.67 -4.22
C ASP A 19 1.32 -0.37 -4.96
N ALA A 20 1.49 -0.39 -6.30
CA ALA A 20 1.79 0.81 -7.10
C ALA A 20 0.58 1.76 -7.23
N ALA A 21 -0.65 1.27 -7.06
CA ALA A 21 -1.86 2.09 -7.02
C ALA A 21 -2.20 2.60 -5.62
N CYS A 22 -1.33 2.34 -4.63
CA CYS A 22 -1.47 2.83 -3.26
C CYS A 22 -0.62 4.08 -3.02
N SER A 23 -1.28 5.21 -2.75
CA SER A 23 -0.64 6.44 -2.27
C SER A 23 -0.60 6.45 -0.75
N THR A 24 0.61 6.60 -0.18
CA THR A 24 0.80 6.83 1.25
C THR A 24 0.89 8.32 1.57
N SER A 25 0.03 8.82 2.45
CA SER A 25 0.08 10.18 2.98
C SER A 25 0.51 10.19 4.45
N TYR A 26 1.26 11.21 4.84
CA TYR A 26 1.73 11.40 6.21
C TYR A 26 1.27 12.75 6.74
N ILE A 27 0.76 12.78 7.97
CA ILE A 27 0.43 14.03 8.67
C ILE A 27 1.00 14.00 10.07
N CYS A 28 1.30 15.18 10.61
CA CYS A 28 1.63 15.36 12.01
C CYS A 28 0.61 16.27 12.67
N LYS A 29 -0.03 15.77 13.74
CA LYS A 29 -1.06 16.49 14.49
C LYS A 29 -0.79 16.34 15.98
N GLY A 30 -0.50 17.45 16.67
CA GLY A 30 -0.23 17.47 18.12
C GLY A 30 0.97 16.62 18.56
N GLY A 31 2.07 16.60 17.78
CA GLY A 31 3.27 15.80 18.09
C GLY A 31 3.15 14.31 17.78
N VAL A 32 2.06 13.89 17.11
CA VAL A 32 1.85 12.50 16.70
C VAL A 32 1.83 12.42 15.18
N LYS A 33 2.63 11.50 14.63
CA LYS A 33 2.73 11.20 13.21
C LYS A 33 1.72 10.11 12.85
N TYR A 34 0.90 10.40 11.84
CA TYR A 34 -0.09 9.50 11.30
C TYR A 34 0.24 9.18 9.83
N ARG A 35 -0.03 7.95 9.42
CA ARG A 35 0.04 7.46 8.05
C ARG A 35 -1.35 7.11 7.58
N LYS A 36 -1.66 7.44 6.35
CA LYS A 36 -2.86 6.99 5.64
C LYS A 36 -2.43 6.34 4.35
N ILE A 37 -2.97 5.16 4.06
CA ILE A 37 -2.72 4.45 2.80
C ILE A 37 -4.01 4.49 2.01
N CYS A 38 -3.92 4.95 0.77
CA CYS A 38 -5.04 5.05 -0.16
C CYS A 38 -4.75 4.25 -1.40
N CYS A 39 -5.41 3.11 -1.56
CA CYS A 39 -5.29 2.24 -2.72
C CYS A 39 -6.48 2.48 -3.66
N GLN A 40 -6.25 2.66 -4.96
CA GLN A 40 -7.34 2.93 -5.90
C GLN A 40 -8.43 1.85 -5.91
N SER A 41 -8.07 0.59 -5.68
CA SER A 41 -8.96 -0.56 -5.70
C SER A 41 -9.76 -0.78 -4.40
N GLU A 42 -9.18 -0.44 -3.25
CA GLU A 42 -9.76 -0.71 -1.92
C GLU A 42 -10.23 0.58 -1.21
N GLY A 43 -9.89 1.74 -1.77
CA GLY A 43 -10.14 3.04 -1.18
C GLY A 43 -9.07 3.46 -0.16
N CYS A 44 -9.40 4.48 0.61
CA CYS A 44 -8.53 5.03 1.63
C CYS A 44 -8.74 4.36 2.98
N GLY A 45 -7.71 3.69 3.49
CA GLY A 45 -7.66 3.26 4.89
C GLY A 45 -7.74 4.43 5.86
N GLY A 46 -8.03 4.12 7.13
CA GLY A 46 -8.03 5.10 8.21
C GLY A 46 -6.63 5.65 8.53
N TRP A 47 -6.57 6.72 9.32
CA TRP A 47 -5.30 7.25 9.84
C TRP A 47 -4.72 6.29 10.87
N GLN A 48 -3.57 5.70 10.55
CA GLN A 48 -2.80 4.87 11.46
C GLN A 48 -1.73 5.71 12.15
N ARG A 49 -1.69 5.68 13.48
CA ARG A 49 -0.59 6.30 14.23
C ARG A 49 0.68 5.49 14.01
N ILE A 50 1.72 6.14 13.48
CA ILE A 50 3.00 5.48 13.18
C ILE A 50 4.15 5.93 14.07
N GLY A 51 3.98 7.02 14.83
CA GLY A 51 5.02 7.47 15.75
C GLY A 51 4.80 8.88 16.25
N ARG A 52 5.87 9.48 16.78
CA ARG A 52 5.93 10.91 17.07
C ARG A 52 6.52 11.66 15.89
N CYS A 53 6.00 12.86 15.68
CA CYS A 53 6.73 13.97 15.07
C CYS A 53 7.32 14.74 16.27
#